data_AF-A0A0G0DK14-F1
#
_entry.id   AF-A0A0G0DK14-F1
#
_cell.length_a   1.000
_cell.length_b   1.000
_cell.length_c   1.000
_cell.angle_alpha   90.00
_cell.angle_beta   90.00
_cell.angle_gamma   90.00
#
_symmetry.space_group_name_H-M   'P 1'
#
loop_
_entity.id
_entity.type
_entity.pdbx_description
1 polymer ?
#
loop_
_entity_poly.entity_id
_entity_poly.type
_entity_poly.pdbx_seq_one_letter_code
_entity_poly.pdbx_strand_id
1 'polypeptide(L)'
;MTALTALEFYKTENILTVNAPFYEGSVLGLKVGEKIKFESLLYALLLPSANDAAEVIAQNYPGGREQFINKMNENAAKLHMRNTFFSDPSGISDKNYTTAYDLSLLSSIAFKNKLIKRIVGTQEKIVTDENGKQYELSNLNKLLGSNGVEGIKTGFTEEAGQVLITAQIKNILGQEKTFIIVVMRSDDRFGDTEKLLNYLKDNIDLLIIHP
;
A
#
# COMPACT_ATOMS: atom_id res chain seq x y z
N MET A 1 -0.81 5.66 1.26
CA MET A 1 -1.72 6.73 1.73
C MET A 1 -3.10 6.63 1.09
N THR A 2 -3.16 6.42 -0.23
CA THR A 2 -4.39 6.25 -1.04
C THR A 2 -5.41 5.30 -0.42
N ALA A 3 -5.03 4.05 -0.11
CA ALA A 3 -5.94 3.07 0.48
C ALA A 3 -6.56 3.55 1.81
N LEU A 4 -5.75 4.11 2.72
CA LEU A 4 -6.24 4.62 4.00
C LEU A 4 -7.19 5.81 3.81
N THR A 5 -6.82 6.76 2.96
CA THR A 5 -7.63 7.94 2.68
C THR A 5 -8.96 7.56 2.06
N ALA A 6 -8.94 6.62 1.11
CA ALA A 6 -10.14 6.13 0.45
C ALA A 6 -11.09 5.40 1.41
N LEU A 7 -10.55 4.65 2.38
CA LEU A 7 -11.34 3.93 3.38
C LEU A 7 -12.04 4.83 4.42
N GLU A 8 -11.66 6.11 4.53
CA GLU A 8 -12.42 7.08 5.32
C GLU A 8 -13.75 7.46 4.64
N PHE A 9 -13.88 7.21 3.34
CA PHE A 9 -14.99 7.70 2.53
C PHE A 9 -15.79 6.57 1.89
N TYR A 10 -15.12 5.64 1.20
CA TYR A 10 -15.78 4.55 0.50
C TYR A 10 -15.99 3.34 1.40
N LYS A 11 -17.14 2.71 1.23
CA LYS A 11 -17.42 1.35 1.66
C LYS A 11 -17.02 0.37 0.56
N THR A 12 -16.70 -0.85 0.94
CA THR A 12 -16.22 -1.93 0.05
C THR A 12 -17.12 -2.18 -1.16
N GLU A 13 -18.42 -2.03 -0.97
CA GLU A 13 -19.48 -2.26 -1.95
C GLU A 13 -19.76 -1.07 -2.88
N ASN A 14 -19.15 0.09 -2.62
CA ASN A 14 -19.33 1.24 -3.52
C ASN A 14 -18.80 0.91 -4.91
N ILE A 15 -19.57 1.29 -5.94
CA ILE A 15 -19.20 1.15 -7.34
C ILE A 15 -18.59 2.46 -7.80
N LEU A 16 -17.33 2.41 -8.24
CA LEU A 16 -16.63 3.55 -8.80
C LEU A 16 -16.60 3.44 -10.32
N THR A 17 -16.65 4.59 -11.00
CA THR A 17 -16.63 4.65 -12.46
C THR A 17 -15.27 5.15 -12.95
N VAL A 18 -14.71 4.54 -13.98
CA VAL A 18 -13.50 5.04 -14.62
C VAL A 18 -13.85 6.30 -15.42
N ASN A 19 -13.51 7.47 -14.87
CA ASN A 19 -13.90 8.76 -15.44
C ASN A 19 -12.90 9.27 -16.49
N ALA A 20 -11.62 8.96 -16.31
CA ALA A 20 -10.56 9.29 -17.25
C ALA A 20 -9.57 8.12 -17.40
N PRO A 21 -8.95 7.96 -18.57
CA PRO A 21 -7.95 6.92 -18.76
C PRO A 21 -6.64 7.25 -18.04
N PHE A 22 -5.88 6.22 -17.67
CA PHE A 22 -4.51 6.35 -17.16
C PHE A 22 -3.66 5.19 -17.66
N TYR A 23 -2.43 5.47 -18.09
CA TYR A 23 -1.59 4.50 -18.82
C TYR A 23 -0.14 4.41 -18.35
N GLU A 24 0.27 5.20 -17.36
CA GLU A 24 1.67 5.26 -16.93
C GLU A 24 1.99 4.25 -15.82
N GLY A 25 3.13 3.57 -15.92
CA GLY A 25 3.57 2.59 -14.93
C GLY A 25 2.74 1.29 -14.95
N SER A 26 2.54 0.68 -13.78
CA SER A 26 1.74 -0.54 -13.65
C SER A 26 0.25 -0.21 -13.76
N VAL A 27 -0.48 -0.87 -14.67
CA VAL A 27 -1.91 -0.61 -14.90
C VAL A 27 -2.66 -1.92 -15.17
N LEU A 28 -3.95 -1.98 -14.84
CA LEU A 28 -4.83 -3.07 -15.27
C LEU A 28 -5.41 -2.86 -16.68
N GLY A 29 -5.34 -1.64 -17.19
CA GLY A 29 -5.92 -1.26 -18.47
C GLY A 29 -7.44 -1.05 -18.37
N LEU A 30 -7.90 -0.52 -17.24
CA LEU A 30 -9.30 -0.13 -17.01
C LEU A 30 -9.79 0.82 -18.11
N LYS A 31 -11.03 0.65 -18.56
CA LYS A 31 -11.58 1.44 -19.67
C LYS A 31 -12.55 2.51 -19.17
N VAL A 32 -12.55 3.69 -19.79
CA VAL A 32 -13.49 4.77 -19.45
C VAL A 32 -14.94 4.26 -19.52
N GLY A 33 -15.73 4.58 -18.51
CA GLY A 33 -17.10 4.12 -18.34
C GLY A 33 -17.24 2.75 -17.67
N GLU A 34 -16.14 2.02 -17.48
CA GLU A 34 -16.13 0.79 -16.67
C GLU A 34 -16.52 1.09 -15.23
N LYS A 35 -17.29 0.18 -14.63
CA LYS A 35 -17.78 0.29 -13.26
C LYS A 35 -17.25 -0.88 -12.45
N ILE A 36 -16.62 -0.58 -11.33
CA ILE A 36 -15.90 -1.58 -10.55
C ILE A 36 -16.05 -1.30 -9.05
N LYS A 37 -16.18 -2.37 -8.26
CA LYS A 37 -16.26 -2.27 -6.80
C LYS A 37 -15.00 -1.65 -6.22
N PHE A 38 -15.17 -0.79 -5.22
CA PHE A 38 -14.06 -0.16 -4.51
C PHE A 38 -13.11 -1.20 -3.89
N GLU A 39 -13.64 -2.30 -3.33
CA GLU A 39 -12.79 -3.38 -2.83
C GLU A 39 -11.89 -3.97 -3.94
N SER A 40 -12.42 -4.20 -5.14
CA SER A 40 -11.65 -4.68 -6.29
C SER A 40 -10.51 -3.71 -6.64
N LEU A 41 -10.79 -2.39 -6.60
CA LEU A 41 -9.79 -1.36 -6.82
C LEU A 41 -8.72 -1.33 -5.71
N LEU A 42 -9.08 -1.62 -4.46
CA LEU A 42 -8.10 -1.76 -3.38
C LEU A 42 -7.17 -2.95 -3.60
N TYR A 43 -7.67 -4.10 -4.06
CA TYR A 43 -6.80 -5.22 -4.44
C TYR A 43 -5.89 -4.82 -5.61
N ALA A 44 -6.43 -4.18 -6.65
CA ALA A 44 -5.64 -3.70 -7.79
C ALA A 44 -4.53 -2.72 -7.38
N LEU A 45 -4.86 -1.78 -6.48
CA LEU A 45 -3.91 -0.82 -5.92
C LEU A 45 -2.80 -1.50 -5.10
N LEU A 46 -3.14 -2.50 -4.30
CA LEU A 46 -2.23 -3.03 -3.28
C LEU A 46 -1.46 -4.29 -3.70
N LEU A 47 -1.97 -5.10 -4.64
CA LEU A 47 -1.29 -6.31 -5.11
C LEU A 47 -0.34 -5.98 -6.28
N PRO A 48 -0.83 -5.68 -7.51
CA PRO A 48 0.02 -5.38 -8.66
C PRO A 48 0.42 -3.90 -8.75
N SER A 49 0.07 -3.06 -7.78
CA SER A 49 0.40 -1.62 -7.79
C SER A 49 -0.26 -0.84 -8.93
N ALA A 50 -1.51 -1.17 -9.29
CA ALA A 50 -2.17 -0.57 -10.43
C ALA A 50 -2.42 0.94 -10.23
N ASN A 51 -1.74 1.76 -11.02
CA ASN A 51 -1.82 3.22 -10.98
C ASN A 51 -3.17 3.73 -11.50
N ASP A 52 -3.74 3.07 -12.50
CA ASP A 52 -5.08 3.37 -13.00
C ASP A 52 -6.14 3.13 -11.91
N ALA A 53 -5.98 2.10 -11.07
CA ALA A 53 -6.86 1.92 -9.90
C ALA A 53 -6.71 3.05 -8.87
N ALA A 54 -5.49 3.52 -8.62
CA ALA A 54 -5.24 4.67 -7.73
C ALA A 54 -5.94 5.94 -8.23
N GLU A 55 -5.84 6.19 -9.53
CA GLU A 55 -6.47 7.34 -10.19
C GLU A 55 -7.99 7.24 -10.19
N VAL A 56 -8.57 6.06 -10.45
CA VAL A 56 -10.03 5.86 -10.38
C VAL A 56 -10.54 6.15 -8.97
N ILE A 57 -9.85 5.65 -7.93
CA ILE A 57 -10.20 5.93 -6.53
C ILE A 57 -10.19 7.44 -6.27
N ALA A 58 -9.14 8.15 -6.69
CA ALA A 58 -9.01 9.59 -6.47
C ALA A 58 -10.04 10.41 -7.25
N GLN A 59 -10.31 10.05 -8.51
CA GLN A 59 -11.23 10.77 -9.38
C GLN A 59 -12.68 10.69 -8.94
N ASN A 60 -13.08 9.60 -8.29
CA ASN A 60 -14.44 9.44 -7.78
C ASN A 60 -14.64 10.15 -6.42
N TYR A 61 -13.61 10.78 -5.86
CA TYR A 61 -13.71 11.44 -4.55
C TYR A 61 -14.58 12.69 -4.67
N PRO A 62 -15.35 13.09 -3.65
CA PRO A 62 -16.07 14.36 -3.68
C PRO A 62 -15.11 15.54 -3.88
N GLY A 63 -15.37 16.34 -4.92
CA GLY A 63 -14.44 17.40 -5.33
C GLY A 63 -13.28 16.92 -6.21
N GLY A 64 -13.26 15.63 -6.58
CA GLY A 64 -12.36 15.03 -7.56
C GLY A 64 -10.95 14.75 -7.04
N ARG A 65 -10.09 14.44 -8.01
CA ARG A 65 -8.70 14.00 -7.80
C ARG A 65 -7.88 14.97 -6.94
N GLU A 66 -7.99 16.28 -7.19
CA GLU A 66 -7.23 17.28 -6.43
C GLU A 66 -7.63 17.29 -4.95
N GLN A 67 -8.92 17.20 -4.64
CA GLN A 67 -9.37 17.15 -3.25
C GLN A 67 -8.99 15.85 -2.56
N PHE A 68 -8.92 14.74 -3.30
CA PHE A 68 -8.36 13.50 -2.78
C PHE A 68 -6.88 13.66 -2.40
N ILE A 69 -6.08 14.30 -3.24
CA ILE A 69 -4.65 14.56 -2.98
C ILE A 69 -4.49 15.52 -1.78
N ASN A 70 -5.32 16.56 -1.67
CA ASN A 70 -5.34 17.43 -0.49
C ASN A 70 -5.60 16.62 0.77
N LYS A 71 -6.61 15.75 0.73
CA LYS A 71 -6.96 14.85 1.84
C LYS A 71 -5.83 13.88 2.19
N MET A 72 -5.09 13.34 1.21
CA MET A 72 -3.90 12.51 1.45
C MET A 72 -2.84 13.28 2.25
N ASN A 73 -2.59 14.54 1.90
CA ASN A 73 -1.62 15.39 2.60
C ASN A 73 -2.10 15.83 3.99
N GLU A 74 -3.39 16.12 4.16
CA GLU A 74 -3.99 16.34 5.48
C GLU A 74 -3.80 15.12 6.39
N ASN A 75 -4.01 13.93 5.84
CA ASN A 75 -3.79 12.68 6.56
C ASN A 75 -2.31 12.48 6.90
N ALA A 76 -1.39 12.80 5.99
CA ALA A 76 0.06 12.78 6.29
C ALA A 76 0.40 13.70 7.48
N ALA A 77 -0.15 14.92 7.50
CA ALA A 77 0.05 15.86 8.60
C ALA A 77 -0.52 15.34 9.94
N LYS A 78 -1.73 14.75 9.93
CA LYS A 78 -2.34 14.12 11.12
C LYS A 78 -1.52 12.96 11.68
N LEU A 79 -0.82 12.23 10.81
CA LEU A 79 0.08 11.15 11.18
C LEU A 79 1.48 11.63 11.56
N HIS A 80 1.70 12.96 11.59
CA HIS A 80 3.00 13.57 11.84
C HIS A 80 4.09 13.13 10.85
N MET A 81 3.71 12.82 9.60
CA MET A 81 4.63 12.54 8.51
C MET A 81 5.22 13.86 7.98
N ARG A 82 6.16 14.44 8.74
CA ARG A 82 6.65 15.81 8.53
C ARG A 82 7.52 15.98 7.30
N ASN A 83 8.04 14.90 6.75
CA ASN A 83 8.90 14.90 5.57
C ASN A 83 8.25 14.14 4.42
N THR A 84 6.93 14.26 4.28
CA THR A 84 6.15 13.62 3.23
C THR A 84 5.26 14.62 2.50
N PHE A 85 5.19 14.48 1.18
CA PHE A 85 4.22 15.16 0.33
C PHE A 85 3.77 14.22 -0.78
N PHE A 86 2.46 14.23 -1.05
CA PHE A 86 1.84 13.50 -2.15
C PHE A 86 1.35 14.49 -3.22
N SER A 87 1.85 14.35 -4.45
CA SER A 87 1.39 15.08 -5.63
C SER A 87 0.40 14.29 -6.47
N ASP A 88 0.30 12.98 -6.25
CA ASP A 88 -0.62 12.08 -6.95
C ASP A 88 -0.96 10.86 -6.06
N PRO A 89 -1.96 10.03 -6.44
CA PRO A 89 -2.39 8.90 -5.64
C PRO A 89 -1.60 7.60 -5.87
N SER A 90 -0.73 7.50 -6.86
CA SER A 90 -0.01 6.26 -7.23
C SER A 90 1.46 6.24 -6.79
N GLY A 91 2.06 7.42 -6.62
CA GLY A 91 3.49 7.61 -6.37
C GLY A 91 4.33 7.73 -7.64
N ILE A 92 3.72 7.88 -8.83
CA ILE A 92 4.43 7.92 -10.11
C ILE A 92 5.11 9.28 -10.37
N SER A 93 4.56 10.38 -9.86
CA SER A 93 5.17 11.70 -10.05
C SER A 93 6.46 11.83 -9.25
N ASP A 94 7.44 12.45 -9.90
CA ASP A 94 8.71 12.94 -9.37
C ASP A 94 8.57 14.01 -8.26
N LYS A 95 7.38 14.58 -8.06
CA LYS A 95 7.10 15.57 -7.02
C LYS A 95 6.75 14.93 -5.67
N ASN A 96 6.46 13.62 -5.64
CA ASN A 96 6.23 12.92 -4.38
C ASN A 96 7.55 12.78 -3.61
N TYR A 97 7.50 12.98 -2.30
CA TYR A 97 8.63 12.65 -1.43
C TYR A 97 8.15 12.13 -0.08
N THR A 98 9.02 11.36 0.56
CA THR A 98 8.77 10.79 1.89
C THR A 98 10.09 10.34 2.51
N THR A 99 10.07 9.95 3.79
CA THR A 99 11.18 9.27 4.45
C THR A 99 10.83 7.85 4.86
N ALA A 100 11.84 7.02 5.16
CA ALA A 100 11.63 5.67 5.67
C ALA A 100 10.87 5.70 7.01
N TYR A 101 11.18 6.69 7.86
CA TYR A 101 10.49 6.92 9.13
C TYR A 101 9.00 7.21 8.92
N ASP A 102 8.66 8.16 8.05
CA ASP A 102 7.26 8.52 7.79
C ASP A 102 6.47 7.36 7.17
N LEU A 103 7.09 6.59 6.27
CA LEU A 103 6.50 5.37 5.71
C LEU A 103 6.27 4.30 6.79
N SER A 104 7.14 4.21 7.80
CA SER A 104 6.96 3.28 8.92
C SER A 104 5.75 3.67 9.77
N LEU A 105 5.54 4.97 10.04
CA LEU A 105 4.37 5.48 10.75
C LEU A 105 3.09 5.16 9.98
N LEU A 106 3.05 5.53 8.70
CA LEU A 106 1.92 5.26 7.81
C LEU A 106 1.57 3.77 7.80
N SER A 107 2.57 2.92 7.62
CA SER A 107 2.39 1.47 7.49
C SER A 107 1.96 0.82 8.79
N SER A 108 2.47 1.29 9.93
CA SER A 108 2.05 0.80 11.25
C SER A 108 0.56 1.05 11.54
N ILE A 109 0.00 2.11 10.95
CA ILE A 109 -1.43 2.46 11.08
C ILE A 109 -2.24 1.71 10.04
N ALA A 110 -1.79 1.71 8.78
CA ALA A 110 -2.44 1.00 7.69
C ALA A 110 -2.63 -0.49 8.02
N PHE A 111 -1.61 -1.14 8.58
CA PHE A 111 -1.64 -2.57 8.87
C PHE A 111 -2.56 -2.95 10.04
N LYS A 112 -3.01 -1.99 10.86
CA LYS A 112 -4.05 -2.24 11.88
C LYS A 112 -5.45 -2.34 11.28
N ASN A 113 -5.67 -1.80 10.08
CA ASN A 113 -6.93 -1.95 9.39
C ASN A 113 -7.08 -3.39 8.87
N LYS A 114 -8.10 -4.11 9.35
CA LYS A 114 -8.32 -5.53 9.02
C LYS A 114 -8.45 -5.79 7.52
N LEU A 115 -9.07 -4.87 6.78
CA LEU A 115 -9.23 -4.99 5.34
C LEU A 115 -7.89 -4.80 4.62
N ILE A 116 -7.11 -3.77 4.98
CA ILE A 116 -5.77 -3.57 4.40
C ILE A 116 -4.90 -4.79 4.70
N LYS A 117 -4.83 -5.24 5.97
CA LYS A 117 -4.05 -6.42 6.37
C LYS A 117 -4.42 -7.65 5.52
N ARG A 118 -5.71 -7.92 5.34
CA ARG A 118 -6.20 -9.01 4.47
C ARG A 118 -5.71 -8.87 3.02
N ILE A 119 -5.88 -7.68 2.45
CA ILE A 119 -5.55 -7.44 1.04
C ILE A 119 -4.04 -7.61 0.82
N VAL A 120 -3.19 -6.96 1.61
CA VAL A 120 -1.73 -7.02 1.42
C VAL A 120 -1.14 -8.39 1.72
N GLY A 121 -1.84 -9.21 2.54
CA GLY A 121 -1.51 -10.61 2.80
C GLY A 121 -2.04 -11.59 1.74
N THR A 122 -2.74 -11.11 0.71
CA THR A 122 -3.26 -11.97 -0.37
C THR A 122 -2.19 -12.18 -1.45
N GLN A 123 -1.91 -13.43 -1.82
CA GLN A 123 -0.96 -13.77 -2.89
C GLN A 123 -1.53 -13.49 -4.28
N GLU A 124 -2.73 -14.01 -4.56
CA GLU A 124 -3.41 -13.88 -5.83
C GLU A 124 -4.90 -13.59 -5.62
N LYS A 125 -5.48 -12.84 -6.54
CA LYS A 125 -6.91 -12.51 -6.51
C LYS A 125 -7.43 -12.28 -7.91
N ILE A 126 -8.57 -12.90 -8.24
CA ILE A 126 -9.39 -12.48 -9.38
C ILE A 126 -10.41 -11.46 -8.88
N VAL A 127 -10.48 -10.31 -9.55
CA VAL A 127 -11.52 -9.31 -9.35
C VAL A 127 -12.30 -9.11 -10.63
N THR A 128 -13.54 -8.64 -10.50
CA THR A 128 -14.48 -8.52 -11.62
C THR A 128 -15.10 -7.12 -11.63
N ASP A 129 -15.28 -6.55 -12.82
CA ASP A 129 -16.09 -5.34 -13.02
C ASP A 129 -17.59 -5.68 -13.02
N GLU A 130 -18.46 -4.67 -13.11
CA GLU A 130 -19.91 -4.87 -13.10
C GLU A 130 -20.45 -5.52 -14.40
N ASN A 131 -19.64 -5.64 -15.45
CA ASN A 131 -20.00 -6.31 -16.71
C ASN A 131 -19.49 -7.75 -16.78
N GLY A 132 -18.80 -8.25 -15.74
CA GLY A 132 -18.26 -9.60 -15.69
C GLY A 132 -16.84 -9.75 -16.23
N LYS A 133 -16.16 -8.67 -16.64
CA LYS A 133 -14.75 -8.72 -17.06
C LYS A 133 -13.86 -8.97 -15.86
N GLN A 134 -13.01 -10.00 -15.97
CA GLN A 134 -12.12 -10.42 -14.91
C GLN A 134 -10.72 -9.81 -15.06
N TYR A 135 -10.08 -9.57 -13.91
CA TYR A 135 -8.70 -9.14 -13.77
C TYR A 135 -8.00 -10.05 -12.78
N GLU A 136 -6.92 -10.69 -13.24
CA GLU A 136 -6.05 -11.50 -12.40
C GLU A 136 -4.98 -10.61 -11.77
N LEU A 137 -4.91 -10.64 -10.44
CA LEU A 137 -4.02 -9.79 -9.65
C LEU A 137 -3.05 -10.67 -8.88
N SER A 138 -1.76 -10.38 -9.00
CA SER A 138 -0.71 -11.04 -8.23
C SER A 138 0.01 -10.03 -7.35
N ASN A 139 0.35 -10.43 -6.13
CA ASN A 139 1.10 -9.61 -5.21
C ASN A 139 2.56 -9.54 -5.63
N LEU A 140 3.10 -8.32 -5.76
CA LEU A 140 4.49 -8.10 -6.15
C LEU A 140 5.49 -8.37 -5.03
N ASN A 141 5.03 -8.52 -3.78
CA ASN A 141 5.93 -8.80 -2.66
C ASN A 141 6.38 -10.26 -2.65
N LYS A 142 7.59 -10.51 -3.14
CA LYS A 142 8.21 -11.85 -3.17
C LYS A 142 8.49 -12.46 -1.80
N LEU A 143 8.48 -11.64 -0.74
CA LEU A 143 8.68 -12.12 0.63
C LEU A 143 7.36 -12.49 1.32
N LEU A 144 6.20 -12.30 0.68
CA LEU A 144 4.92 -12.64 1.30
C LEU A 144 4.87 -14.14 1.69
N GLY A 145 4.59 -14.42 2.96
CA GLY A 145 4.56 -15.77 3.53
C GLY A 145 5.93 -16.30 3.96
N SER A 146 7.05 -15.63 3.63
CA SER A 146 8.37 -16.02 4.10
C SER A 146 8.71 -15.31 5.42
N ASN A 147 9.39 -16.00 6.34
CA ASN A 147 9.86 -15.42 7.61
C ASN A 147 8.78 -14.65 8.40
N GLY A 148 7.50 -15.06 8.33
CA GLY A 148 6.39 -14.38 9.01
C GLY A 148 5.97 -13.05 8.39
N VAL A 149 6.37 -12.76 7.15
CA VAL A 149 5.96 -11.56 6.41
C VAL A 149 4.52 -11.72 5.90
N GLU A 150 3.69 -10.72 6.19
CA GLU A 150 2.24 -10.72 5.97
C GLU A 150 1.78 -9.55 5.07
N GLY A 151 2.72 -8.90 4.37
CA GLY A 151 2.50 -7.66 3.62
C GLY A 151 3.80 -6.84 3.50
N ILE A 152 3.81 -5.58 3.06
CA ILE A 152 2.69 -4.68 2.77
C ILE A 152 2.72 -4.24 1.31
N LYS A 153 3.84 -3.66 0.82
CA LYS A 153 3.86 -3.10 -0.55
C LYS A 153 5.26 -2.82 -1.10
N THR A 154 5.43 -3.09 -2.39
CA THR A 154 6.58 -2.69 -3.22
C THR A 154 6.37 -1.32 -3.88
N GLY A 155 7.45 -0.59 -4.23
CA GLY A 155 7.38 0.61 -5.07
C GLY A 155 8.66 0.82 -5.91
N PHE A 156 8.53 1.30 -7.13
CA PHE A 156 9.67 1.52 -8.03
C PHE A 156 9.39 2.65 -9.01
N THR A 157 10.33 3.58 -9.13
CA THR A 157 10.53 4.44 -10.31
C THR A 157 12.03 4.52 -10.57
N GLU A 158 12.45 5.07 -11.70
CA GLU A 158 13.88 5.23 -12.01
C GLU A 158 14.57 6.14 -10.97
N GLU A 159 13.88 7.17 -10.49
CA GLU A 159 14.38 8.17 -9.54
C GLU A 159 14.36 7.66 -8.10
N ALA A 160 13.30 6.94 -7.71
CA ALA A 160 13.12 6.43 -6.35
C ALA A 160 13.95 5.17 -6.06
N GLY A 161 14.38 4.47 -7.11
CA GLY A 161 14.97 3.14 -7.00
C GLY A 161 14.00 2.13 -6.38
N GLN A 162 14.53 1.07 -5.78
CA GLN A 162 13.70 0.02 -5.22
C GLN A 162 13.27 0.32 -3.77
N VAL A 163 11.96 0.35 -3.54
CA VAL A 163 11.35 0.54 -2.20
C VAL A 163 10.54 -0.70 -1.80
N LEU A 164 10.68 -1.13 -0.55
CA LEU A 164 9.87 -2.20 0.03
C LEU A 164 9.47 -1.84 1.46
N ILE A 165 8.19 -2.05 1.75
CA ILE A 165 7.68 -2.03 3.12
C ILE A 165 7.11 -3.41 3.44
N THR A 166 7.60 -4.03 4.51
CA THR A 166 7.08 -5.30 5.02
C THR A 166 6.51 -5.16 6.43
N ALA A 167 5.50 -5.98 6.71
CA ALA A 167 5.03 -6.25 8.06
C ALA A 167 5.36 -7.69 8.41
N GLN A 168 6.25 -7.88 9.37
CA GLN A 168 6.60 -9.19 9.91
C GLN A 168 5.87 -9.41 11.22
N ILE A 169 5.19 -10.54 11.33
CA ILE A 169 4.55 -10.98 12.56
C ILE A 169 5.44 -12.01 13.26
N LYS A 170 5.71 -11.79 14.55
CA LYS A 170 6.43 -12.73 15.41
C LYS A 170 5.67 -12.95 16.71
N ASN A 171 5.70 -14.18 17.21
CA ASN A 171 5.29 -14.47 18.58
C ASN A 171 6.49 -14.31 19.51
N ILE A 172 6.43 -13.35 20.43
CA ILE A 172 7.47 -13.10 21.42
C ILE A 172 6.79 -13.04 22.80
N LEU A 173 7.28 -13.86 23.74
CA LEU A 173 6.70 -14.01 25.09
C LEU A 173 5.18 -14.34 25.07
N GLY A 174 4.76 -15.18 24.12
CA GLY A 174 3.35 -15.57 23.95
C GLY A 174 2.44 -14.47 23.39
N GLN A 175 3.00 -13.36 22.90
CA GLN A 175 2.25 -12.27 22.29
C GLN A 175 2.66 -12.07 20.83
N GLU A 176 1.66 -11.84 19.97
CA GLU A 176 1.88 -11.41 18.59
C GLU A 176 2.43 -9.99 18.57
N LYS A 177 3.57 -9.79 17.89
CA LYS A 177 4.24 -8.51 17.68
C LYS A 177 4.43 -8.29 16.19
N THR A 178 4.11 -7.09 15.74
CA THR A 178 4.29 -6.67 14.35
C THR A 178 5.51 -5.76 14.25
N PHE A 179 6.44 -6.11 13.37
CA PHE A 179 7.59 -5.30 13.00
C PHE A 179 7.37 -4.73 11.60
N ILE A 180 7.47 -3.40 11.46
CA ILE A 180 7.43 -2.73 10.16
C ILE A 180 8.87 -2.46 9.72
N ILE A 181 9.24 -2.94 8.54
CA ILE A 181 10.56 -2.72 7.96
C ILE A 181 10.39 -1.94 6.67
N VAL A 182 11.18 -0.87 6.51
CA VAL A 182 11.17 -0.01 5.34
C VAL A 182 12.57 0.04 4.76
N VAL A 183 12.71 -0.35 3.49
CA VAL A 183 13.94 -0.21 2.70
C VAL A 183 13.62 0.72 1.52
N MET A 184 14.47 1.73 1.30
CA MET A 184 14.31 2.71 0.23
C MET A 184 15.58 2.81 -0.61
N ARG A 185 15.41 3.09 -1.92
CA ARG A 185 16.50 3.26 -2.89
C ARG A 185 17.54 2.12 -2.84
N SER A 186 17.08 0.89 -2.66
CA SER A 186 17.95 -0.29 -2.67
C SER A 186 18.18 -0.78 -4.10
N ASP A 187 19.30 -1.47 -4.34
CA ASP A 187 19.56 -2.20 -5.58
C ASP A 187 18.98 -3.63 -5.54
N ASP A 188 18.75 -4.17 -4.33
CA ASP A 188 18.10 -5.45 -4.07
C ASP A 188 17.23 -5.34 -2.81
N ARG A 189 16.04 -4.74 -2.97
CA ARG A 189 15.13 -4.49 -1.86
C ARG A 189 14.76 -5.76 -1.09
N PHE A 190 14.71 -6.90 -1.78
CA PHE A 190 14.27 -8.16 -1.19
C PHE A 190 15.39 -8.75 -0.36
N GLY A 191 16.60 -8.86 -0.91
CA GLY A 191 17.76 -9.33 -0.17
C GLY A 191 18.11 -8.43 1.02
N ASP A 192 18.03 -7.11 0.87
CA ASP A 192 18.26 -6.18 1.99
C ASP A 192 17.19 -6.31 3.09
N THR A 193 15.93 -6.50 2.71
CA THR A 193 14.85 -6.74 3.67
C THR A 193 15.04 -8.08 4.38
N GLU A 194 15.47 -9.14 3.68
CA GLU A 194 15.78 -10.44 4.30
C GLU A 194 16.92 -10.36 5.31
N LYS A 195 17.99 -9.61 5.01
CA LYS A 195 19.07 -9.36 5.98
C LYS A 195 18.53 -8.71 7.25
N LEU A 196 17.65 -7.71 7.13
CA LEU A 196 17.01 -7.07 8.28
C LEU A 196 16.10 -8.06 9.04
N LEU A 197 15.24 -8.80 8.33
CA LEU A 197 14.34 -9.80 8.94
C LEU A 197 15.13 -10.85 9.77
N ASN A 198 16.25 -11.32 9.22
CA ASN A 198 17.16 -12.26 9.88
C ASN A 198 17.86 -11.62 11.08
N TYR A 199 18.37 -10.38 10.92
CA TYR A 199 18.97 -9.65 12.04
C TYR A 199 17.99 -9.50 13.22
N LEU A 200 16.73 -9.14 12.96
CA LEU A 200 15.70 -9.03 13.99
C LEU A 200 15.31 -10.37 14.61
N LYS A 201 15.57 -11.51 13.96
CA LYS A 201 15.28 -12.85 14.50
C LYS A 201 16.21 -13.18 15.66
N ASP A 202 17.48 -12.78 15.53
CA ASP A 202 18.53 -13.21 16.44
C ASP A 202 18.87 -12.12 17.48
N ASN A 203 18.37 -10.89 17.33
CA ASN A 203 18.83 -9.72 18.10
C ASN A 203 17.71 -8.87 18.75
N ILE A 204 16.48 -9.38 18.88
CA ILE A 204 15.41 -8.66 19.58
C ILE A 204 14.98 -9.41 20.83
N ASP A 205 15.27 -8.78 21.97
CA ASP A 205 14.69 -9.14 23.26
C ASP A 205 13.66 -8.09 23.68
N LEU A 206 12.45 -8.54 24.03
CA LEU A 206 11.44 -7.68 24.62
C LEU A 206 11.62 -7.65 26.14
N LEU A 207 12.01 -6.50 26.66
CA LEU A 207 12.10 -6.27 28.10
C LEU A 207 10.70 -6.04 28.67
N ILE A 208 10.29 -6.89 29.62
CA ILE A 208 9.10 -6.64 30.43
C ILE A 208 9.49 -5.60 31.48
N ILE A 209 8.95 -4.38 31.32
CA ILE A 209 9.05 -3.35 32.34
C ILE A 209 7.81 -3.46 33.21
N HIS A 210 7.97 -3.89 34.46
CA HIS A 210 6.91 -3.77 35.46
C HIS A 210 6.79 -2.30 35.88
N PRO A 211 5.57 -1.75 36.03
CA PRO A 211 5.37 -0.41 36.57
C PRO A 211 5.86 -0.30 38.02
#